data_AF-A0A7J4UMQ1-F1
#
_entry.id   AF-A0A7J4UMQ1-F1
#
_cell.length_a   1.000
_cell.length_b   1.000
_cell.length_c   1.000
_cell.angle_alpha   90.00
_cell.angle_beta   90.00
_cell.angle_gamma   90.00
#
_symmetry.space_group_name_H-M   'P 1'
#
loop_
_entity.id
_entity.type
_entity.pdbx_description
1 polymer ?
#
loop_
_entity_poly.entity_id
_entity_poly.type
_entity_poly.pdbx_seq_one_letter_code
_entity_poly.pdbx_strand_id
1 'polypeptide(L)'
;MTLDQTLGWIATILFSVMIIPQMIRTLKSRDTKGVSLLLFIIFLLANTIALIYAILIGEQPLIIKYVIAIETTLAYIAIFLYFKMKEKRRSKQHRK
;
A
#
# COMPACT_ATOMS: atom_id res chain seq x y z
N MET A 1 -23.34 18.52 5.55
CA MET A 1 -22.77 17.16 5.57
C MET A 1 -23.56 16.36 6.59
N THR A 2 -24.00 15.17 6.24
CA THR A 2 -24.67 14.25 7.17
C THR A 2 -23.63 13.58 8.10
N LEU A 3 -24.10 12.90 9.15
CA LEU A 3 -23.20 12.25 10.13
C LEU A 3 -22.36 11.15 9.46
N ASP A 4 -22.97 10.36 8.58
CA ASP A 4 -22.33 9.32 7.76
C ASP A 4 -21.21 9.89 6.88
N GLN A 5 -21.45 10.98 6.15
CA GLN A 5 -20.42 11.66 5.36
C GLN A 5 -19.25 12.14 6.23
N THR A 6 -19.54 12.73 7.38
CA THR A 6 -18.53 13.26 8.30
C THR A 6 -17.63 12.12 8.84
N LEU A 7 -18.24 11.01 9.26
CA LEU A 7 -17.52 9.82 9.71
C LEU A 7 -16.70 9.19 8.58
N GLY A 8 -17.22 9.15 7.35
CA GLY A 8 -16.52 8.65 6.18
C GLY A 8 -15.24 9.43 5.85
N TRP A 9 -15.29 10.76 5.92
CA TRP A 9 -14.12 11.61 5.74
C TRP A 9 -13.10 11.48 6.86
N ILE A 10 -13.53 11.45 8.13
CA ILE A 10 -12.65 11.22 9.27
C ILE A 10 -11.93 9.88 9.14
N ALA A 11 -12.67 8.81 8.82
CA ALA A 11 -12.10 7.49 8.61
C ALA A 11 -11.07 7.51 7.47
N THR A 12 -11.39 8.16 6.35
CA THR A 12 -10.49 8.28 5.19
C THR A 12 -9.17 8.98 5.56
N ILE A 13 -9.24 10.06 6.33
CA ILE A 13 -8.05 10.79 6.81
C ILE A 13 -7.24 9.90 7.75
N LEU A 14 -7.88 9.27 8.74
CA LEU A 14 -7.21 8.40 9.71
C LEU A 14 -6.50 7.22 9.02
N PHE A 15 -7.19 6.55 8.08
CA PHE A 15 -6.59 5.45 7.31
C PHE A 15 -5.41 5.94 6.45
N SER A 16 -5.53 7.11 5.82
CA SER A 16 -4.45 7.68 5.00
C SER A 16 -3.21 8.00 5.84
N VAL A 17 -3.40 8.61 7.01
CA VAL A 17 -2.31 8.92 7.95
C VAL A 17 -1.69 7.64 8.51
N MET A 18 -2.48 6.60 8.80
CA MET A 18 -2.01 5.31 9.33
C MET A 18 -1.10 4.54 8.36
N ILE A 19 -1.30 4.69 7.05
CA ILE A 19 -0.51 3.97 6.03
C ILE A 19 0.97 4.38 6.07
N ILE A 20 1.28 5.64 6.37
CA ILE A 20 2.64 6.19 6.42
C ILE A 20 3.53 5.54 7.50
N PRO A 21 3.16 5.51 8.80
CA PRO A 21 3.96 4.87 9.83
C PRO A 21 4.04 3.35 9.63
N GLN A 22 2.99 2.72 9.09
CA GLN A 22 3.01 1.30 8.73
C GLN A 22 4.06 1.02 7.64
N MET A 23 4.25 1.95 6.71
CA MET A 23 5.32 1.93 5.70
C MET A 23 6.71 2.02 6.25
N ILE A 24 6.92 2.96 7.14
CA ILE A 24 8.21 3.13 7.77
C ILE A 24 8.57 1.87 8.57
N ARG A 25 7.63 1.29 9.33
CA ARG A 25 7.86 0.05 10.10
C ARG A 25 8.21 -1.14 9.21
N THR A 26 7.47 -1.33 8.12
CA THR A 26 7.67 -2.43 7.17
C THR A 26 9.02 -2.32 6.45
N LEU A 27 9.42 -1.10 6.06
CA LEU A 27 10.72 -0.87 5.42
C LEU A 27 11.89 -1.00 6.42
N LYS A 28 11.66 -0.64 7.70
CA LYS A 28 12.68 -0.69 8.75
C LYS A 28 12.95 -2.10 9.26
N SER A 29 11.94 -2.98 9.29
CA SER A 29 12.15 -4.36 9.77
C SER A 29 13.11 -5.14 8.86
N ARG A 30 13.26 -4.77 7.58
CA ARG A 30 14.12 -5.41 6.56
C ARG A 30 14.00 -6.93 6.46
N ASP A 31 13.02 -7.52 7.15
CA ASP A 31 12.81 -8.95 7.22
C ASP A 31 11.88 -9.36 6.07
N THR A 32 12.44 -9.33 4.89
CA THR A 32 11.77 -9.70 3.63
C THR A 32 11.68 -11.21 3.46
N LYS A 33 12.17 -12.00 4.42
CA LYS A 33 12.08 -13.46 4.41
C LYS A 33 10.68 -13.97 4.81
N GLY A 34 9.91 -13.19 5.58
CA GLY A 34 8.57 -13.55 6.02
C GLY A 34 7.41 -12.87 5.26
N VAL A 35 7.63 -11.69 4.67
CA VAL A 35 6.55 -10.92 4.04
C VAL A 35 6.59 -11.13 2.52
N SER A 36 5.74 -12.03 2.05
CA SER A 36 5.64 -12.39 0.63
C SER A 36 5.20 -11.19 -0.20
N LEU A 37 5.90 -10.92 -1.31
CA LEU A 37 5.44 -10.03 -2.38
C LEU A 37 3.99 -10.32 -2.78
N LEU A 38 3.56 -11.57 -2.63
CA LEU A 38 2.18 -12.03 -2.82
C LEU A 38 1.17 -11.26 -1.98
N LEU A 39 1.49 -10.91 -0.73
CA LEU A 39 0.58 -10.15 0.13
C LEU A 39 0.29 -8.77 -0.46
N PHE A 40 1.32 -8.07 -0.94
CA PHE A 40 1.15 -6.76 -1.57
C PHE A 40 0.41 -6.84 -2.91
N ILE A 41 0.61 -7.91 -3.67
CA ILE A 41 -0.14 -8.16 -4.91
C ILE A 41 -1.63 -8.40 -4.60
N ILE A 42 -1.94 -9.25 -3.62
CA ILE A 42 -3.32 -9.50 -3.17
C ILE A 42 -3.94 -8.21 -2.64
N PHE A 43 -3.18 -7.42 -1.87
CA PHE A 43 -3.64 -6.14 -1.34
C PHE A 43 -3.94 -5.13 -2.45
N LEU A 44 -3.08 -5.04 -3.47
CA LEU A 44 -3.30 -4.19 -4.64
C LEU A 44 -4.58 -4.61 -5.39
N LEU A 45 -4.78 -5.90 -5.61
CA LEU A 45 -5.98 -6.43 -6.26
C LEU A 45 -7.24 -6.12 -5.44
N ALA A 46 -7.20 -6.35 -4.14
CA ALA A 46 -8.32 -6.06 -3.24
C ALA A 46 -8.71 -4.58 -3.24
N ASN A 47 -7.73 -3.67 -3.15
CA ASN A 47 -8.00 -2.23 -3.19
C ASN A 47 -8.49 -1.78 -4.58
N THR A 48 -8.06 -2.42 -5.66
CA THR A 48 -8.57 -2.15 -7.02
C THR A 48 -10.04 -2.53 -7.14
N ILE A 49 -10.42 -3.72 -6.66
CA ILE A 49 -11.81 -4.17 -6.63
C ILE A 49 -12.66 -3.24 -5.75
N ALA A 50 -12.12 -2.86 -4.57
CA ALA A 50 -12.83 -1.97 -3.65
C ALA A 50 -12.97 -0.53 -4.18
N LEU A 51 -12.02 -0.05 -4.99
CA LEU A 51 -12.13 1.22 -5.69
C LEU A 51 -13.27 1.18 -6.72
N ILE A 52 -13.35 0.11 -7.52
CA ILE A 52 -14.44 -0.09 -8.48
C ILE A 52 -15.78 -0.08 -7.74
N TYR A 53 -15.87 -0.84 -6.63
CA TYR A 53 -17.06 -0.84 -5.77
C TYR A 53 -17.41 0.56 -5.24
N ALA A 54 -16.42 1.32 -4.74
CA ALA A 54 -16.62 2.68 -4.23
C ALA A 54 -17.13 3.65 -5.30
N ILE A 55 -16.63 3.52 -6.53
CA ILE A 55 -17.11 4.30 -7.68
C ILE A 55 -18.57 3.96 -8.00
N LEU A 56 -18.93 2.66 -7.98
CA LEU A 56 -20.30 2.21 -8.26
C LEU A 56 -21.32 2.72 -7.24
N ILE A 57 -20.95 2.83 -5.96
CA ILE A 57 -21.84 3.36 -4.91
C ILE A 57 -21.78 4.90 -4.79
N GLY A 58 -20.89 5.57 -5.50
CA GLY A 58 -20.77 7.04 -5.49
C GLY A 58 -20.17 7.65 -4.22
N GLU A 59 -19.57 6.84 -3.34
CA GLU A 59 -19.03 7.28 -2.05
C GLU A 59 -17.64 7.92 -2.20
N GLN A 60 -17.62 9.24 -2.41
CA GLN A 60 -16.39 10.01 -2.62
C GLN A 60 -15.26 9.76 -1.59
N PRO A 61 -15.53 9.65 -0.27
CA PRO A 61 -14.46 9.38 0.70
C PRO A 61 -13.79 8.02 0.46
N LEU A 62 -14.58 7.00 0.12
CA LEU A 62 -14.05 5.66 -0.16
C LEU A 62 -13.22 5.63 -1.44
N ILE A 63 -13.65 6.35 -2.48
CA ILE A 63 -12.89 6.47 -3.74
C ILE A 63 -11.49 7.02 -3.45
N ILE A 64 -11.40 8.15 -2.74
CA ILE A 64 -10.12 8.78 -2.39
C ILE A 64 -9.26 7.84 -1.52
N LYS A 65 -9.88 7.18 -0.53
CA LYS A 65 -9.20 6.20 0.33
C LYS A 65 -8.51 5.11 -0.49
N TYR A 66 -9.23 4.51 -1.44
CA TYR A 66 -8.69 3.39 -2.23
C TYR A 66 -7.67 3.84 -3.29
N VAL A 67 -7.80 5.04 -3.86
CA VAL A 67 -6.77 5.63 -4.74
C VAL A 67 -5.45 5.78 -3.98
N ILE A 68 -5.46 6.42 -2.80
CA ILE A 68 -4.26 6.61 -1.97
C ILE A 68 -3.66 5.24 -1.58
N ALA A 69 -4.49 4.26 -1.25
CA ALA A 69 -4.05 2.91 -0.90
C ALA A 69 -3.33 2.21 -2.07
N ILE A 70 -3.83 2.36 -3.30
CA ILE A 70 -3.21 1.79 -4.51
C ILE A 70 -1.86 2.46 -4.78
N GLU A 71 -1.81 3.80 -4.79
CA GLU A 71 -0.57 4.56 -5.05
C GLU A 71 0.53 4.20 -4.05
N THR A 72 0.20 4.19 -2.76
CA THR A 72 1.14 3.82 -1.70
C THR A 72 1.61 2.38 -1.88
N THR A 73 0.71 1.43 -2.15
CA THR A 73 1.07 0.02 -2.38
C THR A 73 2.02 -0.16 -3.57
N LEU A 74 1.80 0.57 -4.67
CA LEU A 74 2.70 0.56 -5.82
C LEU A 74 4.09 1.11 -5.48
N ALA A 75 4.16 2.23 -4.75
CA ALA A 75 5.43 2.81 -4.30
C ALA A 75 6.21 1.82 -3.42
N TYR A 76 5.53 1.11 -2.53
CA TYR A 76 6.13 0.05 -1.73
C TYR A 76 6.70 -1.09 -2.56
N ILE A 77 5.91 -1.63 -3.50
CA ILE A 77 6.35 -2.72 -4.39
C ILE A 77 7.60 -2.28 -5.17
N ALA A 78 7.61 -1.05 -5.69
CA ALA A 78 8.76 -0.50 -6.41
C ALA A 78 10.02 -0.41 -5.53
N ILE A 79 9.89 0.13 -4.32
CA ILE A 79 11.00 0.24 -3.35
C ILE A 79 11.51 -1.16 -2.96
N PHE A 80 10.60 -2.09 -2.68
CA PHE A 80 10.93 -3.47 -2.33
C PHE A 80 11.70 -4.18 -3.44
N LEU A 81 11.22 -4.07 -4.70
CA LEU A 81 11.89 -4.63 -5.86
C LEU A 81 13.27 -4.00 -6.09
N TYR A 82 13.39 -2.68 -5.91
CA TYR A 82 14.67 -1.98 -6.00
C TYR A 82 15.70 -2.52 -4.99
N PHE A 83 15.32 -2.66 -3.72
CA PHE A 83 16.22 -3.23 -2.70
C PHE A 83 16.59 -4.69 -3.00
N LYS A 84 15.62 -5.52 -3.41
CA LYS A 84 15.86 -6.91 -3.78
C LYS A 84 16.82 -7.05 -4.97
N MET A 85 16.67 -6.19 -5.98
CA MET A 85 17.60 -6.15 -7.13
C MET A 85 19.01 -5.71 -6.71
N LYS A 86 19.13 -4.71 -5.83
CA LYS A 86 20.41 -4.23 -5.31
C LYS A 86 21.15 -5.31 -4.51
N GLU A 87 20.43 -6.09 -3.70
CA GLU A 87 20.97 -7.21 -2.95
C GLU A 87 21.47 -8.34 -3.87
N LYS A 88 20.66 -8.73 -4.87
CA LYS A 88 21.04 -9.74 -5.89
C LYS A 88 22.26 -9.32 -6.73
N ARG A 89 22.45 -8.02 -6.97
CA ARG A 89 23.65 -7.49 -7.65
C ARG A 89 24.90 -7.60 -6.76
N ARG A 90 24.80 -7.27 -5.47
CA ARG A 90 25.92 -7.38 -4.51
C ARG A 90 26.41 -8.82 -4.33
N SER A 91 25.49 -9.79 -4.23
CA SER A 91 25.86 -11.21 -4.09
C SER A 91 26.57 -11.79 -5.31
N LYS A 92 26.26 -11.30 -6.53
CA LYS A 92 26.97 -11.68 -7.76
C LYS A 92 28.38 -11.10 -7.85
N GLN A 93 28.64 -9.94 -7.22
CA GLN A 93 29.94 -9.27 -7.27
C GLN A 93 30.95 -9.83 -6.26
N HIS A 94 30.51 -10.42 -5.14
CA HIS A 94 31.38 -11.15 -4.20
C HIS A 94 31.73 -12.59 -4.65
N ARG A 95 31.12 -13.09 -5.74
CA ARG A 95 31.41 -14.41 -6.32
C ARG A 95 32.37 -14.36 -7.52
N LYS A 96 32.79 -13.16 -7.95
CA LYS A 96 33.85 -12.95 -8.95
C LYS A 96 35.10 -12.51 -8.22
#